data_AF-A0A355AZJ6-F1
#
_entry.id   AF-A0A355AZJ6-F1
#
_cell.length_a   1.000
_cell.length_b   1.000
_cell.length_c   1.000
_cell.angle_alpha   90.00
_cell.angle_beta   90.00
_cell.angle_gamma   90.00
#
_symmetry.space_group_name_H-M   'P 1'
#
loop_
_entity.id
_entity.type
_entity.pdbx_description
1 polymer ?
#
loop_
_entity_poly.entity_id
_entity_poly.type
_entity_poly.pdbx_seq_one_letter_code
_entity_poly.pdbx_strand_id
1 'polypeptide(L)'
;MTKEERRELQASLAAFPEGLREETEGLSFEQMTFAALEPGWARWSIDNHLRHVAQIPANWLYVRTQEAISAAGYFFPPTAEAIAQVRRSGPRLVPPHIAPDRKALLDILTTWMIFCCWILDREEDEGLRKIQVHLWVDPDEKRPDDPRKTVEYTRDAAALHPSGYIEDPQKPGHFTVELGTALCHIHWNMLAHHRNIQRIKTLLGLPEAIDLPRVGYLSLPKYYD
;
A
#
# COMPACT_ATOMS: atom_id res chain seq x y z
N MET A 1 -4.83 9.91 15.88
CA MET A 1 -5.80 9.85 14.78
C MET A 1 -7.13 10.07 15.43
N THR A 2 -7.83 11.16 15.14
CA THR A 2 -9.14 11.42 15.75
C THR A 2 -10.13 10.31 15.41
N LYS A 3 -11.22 10.22 16.18
CA LYS A 3 -12.32 9.27 15.91
C LYS A 3 -12.90 9.44 14.50
N GLU A 4 -12.97 10.67 14.00
CA GLU A 4 -13.46 10.95 12.65
C GLU A 4 -12.49 10.46 11.58
N GLU A 5 -11.20 10.79 11.69
CA GLU A 5 -10.15 10.31 10.78
C GLU A 5 -10.12 8.76 10.73
N ARG A 6 -10.36 8.12 11.87
CA ARG A 6 -10.44 6.65 11.96
C ARG A 6 -11.63 6.10 11.17
N ARG A 7 -12.80 6.72 11.31
CA ARG A 7 -14.03 6.34 10.60
C ARG A 7 -13.89 6.54 9.08
N GLU A 8 -13.31 7.66 8.66
CA GLU A 8 -13.05 7.94 7.24
C GLU A 8 -12.05 6.94 6.65
N LEU A 9 -10.95 6.66 7.35
CA LEU A 9 -9.97 5.65 6.93
C LEU A 9 -10.61 4.26 6.82
N GLN A 10 -11.41 3.86 7.81
CA GLN A 10 -12.10 2.58 7.79
C GLN A 10 -13.07 2.46 6.61
N ALA A 11 -13.90 3.48 6.38
CA ALA A 11 -14.82 3.50 5.25
C ALA A 11 -14.07 3.39 3.91
N SER A 12 -12.96 4.11 3.77
CA SER A 12 -12.15 4.07 2.54
C SER A 12 -11.45 2.72 2.34
N LEU A 13 -10.88 2.12 3.40
CA LEU A 13 -10.29 0.78 3.36
C LEU A 13 -11.33 -0.28 2.99
N ALA A 14 -12.54 -0.20 3.55
CA ALA A 14 -13.62 -1.14 3.26
C ALA A 14 -14.09 -1.07 1.80
N ALA A 15 -14.16 0.13 1.23
CA ALA A 15 -14.57 0.34 -0.17
C ALA A 15 -13.47 0.05 -1.20
N PHE A 16 -12.20 0.07 -0.76
CA PHE A 16 -11.05 0.02 -1.68
C PHE A 16 -11.00 -1.21 -2.61
N PRO A 17 -11.27 -2.46 -2.17
CA PRO A 17 -11.24 -3.61 -3.06
C PRO A 17 -12.30 -3.53 -4.17
N GLU A 18 -13.49 -3.02 -3.85
CA GLU A 18 -14.56 -2.89 -4.84
C GLU A 18 -14.25 -1.79 -5.86
N GLY A 19 -13.67 -0.67 -5.43
CA GLY A 19 -13.19 0.35 -6.37
C GLY A 19 -12.18 -0.20 -7.39
N LEU A 20 -11.25 -1.06 -6.96
CA LEU A 20 -10.33 -1.72 -7.88
C LEU A 20 -11.01 -2.77 -8.78
N ARG A 21 -12.06 -3.43 -8.29
CA ARG A 21 -12.89 -4.30 -9.13
C ARG A 21 -13.52 -3.47 -10.24
N GLU A 22 -14.20 -2.39 -9.91
CA GLU A 22 -14.86 -1.50 -10.88
C GLU A 22 -13.86 -0.93 -11.92
N GLU A 23 -12.67 -0.53 -11.49
CA GLU A 23 -11.65 -0.04 -12.42
C GLU A 23 -11.19 -1.10 -13.42
N THR A 24 -11.18 -2.37 -13.03
CA THR A 24 -10.59 -3.45 -13.83
C THR A 24 -11.62 -4.36 -14.49
N GLU A 25 -12.89 -4.25 -14.12
CA GLU A 25 -14.00 -5.03 -14.69
C GLU A 25 -14.03 -4.92 -16.23
N GLY A 26 -14.21 -6.05 -16.91
CA GLY A 26 -14.26 -6.09 -18.37
C GLY A 26 -12.95 -5.83 -19.13
N LEU A 27 -11.85 -5.46 -18.46
CA LEU A 27 -10.56 -5.26 -19.15
C LEU A 27 -10.00 -6.57 -19.73
N SER A 28 -9.56 -6.54 -20.98
CA SER A 28 -8.92 -7.66 -21.68
C SER A 28 -7.53 -7.98 -21.11
N PHE A 29 -6.97 -9.13 -21.51
CA PHE A 29 -5.61 -9.50 -21.14
C PHE A 29 -4.58 -8.46 -21.63
N GLU A 30 -4.70 -7.99 -22.87
CA GLU A 30 -3.82 -6.99 -23.46
C GLU A 30 -3.88 -5.66 -22.70
N GLN A 31 -5.08 -5.22 -22.31
CA GLN A 31 -5.26 -4.01 -21.51
C GLN A 31 -4.66 -4.15 -20.10
N MET A 32 -4.84 -5.32 -19.47
CA MET A 32 -4.29 -5.61 -18.14
C MET A 32 -2.77 -5.70 -18.11
N THR A 33 -2.16 -6.13 -19.22
CA THR A 33 -0.72 -6.37 -19.34
C THR A 33 0.03 -5.23 -20.03
N PHE A 34 -0.68 -4.22 -20.55
CA PHE A 34 -0.08 -3.04 -21.15
C PHE A 34 0.91 -2.38 -20.18
N ALA A 35 2.11 -2.10 -20.68
CA ALA A 35 3.13 -1.32 -19.99
C ALA A 35 3.90 -0.47 -21.02
N ALA A 36 4.38 0.69 -20.59
CA ALA A 36 5.14 1.62 -21.41
C ALA A 36 6.37 2.11 -20.63
N LEU A 37 7.47 2.42 -21.34
CA LEU A 37 8.68 2.94 -20.70
C LEU A 37 8.46 4.31 -20.08
N GLU A 38 7.68 5.15 -20.76
CA GLU A 38 7.28 6.47 -20.29
C GLU A 38 5.77 6.66 -20.44
N PRO A 39 5.14 7.42 -19.52
CA PRO A 39 5.72 7.97 -18.30
C PRO A 39 6.09 6.89 -17.26
N GLY A 40 7.03 7.17 -16.36
CA GLY A 40 7.58 6.18 -15.42
C GLY A 40 6.56 5.36 -14.61
N TRP A 41 5.35 5.87 -14.34
CA TRP A 41 4.27 5.13 -13.68
C TRP A 41 3.61 4.06 -14.58
N ALA A 42 3.73 4.17 -15.90
CA ALA A 42 3.23 3.20 -16.87
C ALA A 42 4.21 2.02 -17.10
N ARG A 43 5.39 2.05 -16.47
CA ARG A 43 6.37 0.93 -16.54
C ARG A 43 5.82 -0.34 -15.90
N TRP A 44 4.85 -0.21 -15.01
CA TRP A 44 4.09 -1.34 -14.48
C TRP A 44 2.74 -1.39 -15.16
N SER A 45 2.31 -2.60 -15.50
CA SER A 45 0.97 -2.84 -16.02
C SER A 45 -0.09 -2.78 -14.92
N ILE A 46 -1.37 -2.71 -15.30
CA ILE A 46 -2.49 -2.77 -14.36
C ILE A 46 -2.39 -4.04 -13.49
N ASP A 47 -2.04 -5.18 -14.07
CA ASP A 47 -1.82 -6.43 -13.32
C ASP A 47 -0.70 -6.29 -12.28
N ASN A 48 0.44 -5.68 -12.65
CA ASN A 48 1.53 -5.42 -11.70
C ASN A 48 1.11 -4.46 -10.59
N HIS A 49 0.32 -3.42 -10.89
CA HIS A 49 -0.23 -2.53 -9.87
C HIS A 49 -1.15 -3.29 -8.91
N LEU A 50 -2.07 -4.14 -9.39
CA LEU A 50 -2.93 -4.96 -8.53
C LEU A 50 -2.12 -5.93 -7.65
N ARG A 51 -1.15 -6.63 -8.25
CA ARG A 51 -0.26 -7.55 -7.52
C ARG A 51 0.58 -6.84 -6.47
N HIS A 52 1.00 -5.61 -6.74
CA HIS A 52 1.70 -4.81 -5.76
C HIS A 52 0.77 -4.42 -4.62
N VAL A 53 -0.42 -3.92 -4.93
CA VAL A 53 -1.38 -3.46 -3.93
C VAL A 53 -1.78 -4.58 -2.97
N ALA A 54 -1.99 -5.80 -3.48
CA ALA A 54 -2.33 -6.97 -2.67
C ALA A 54 -1.25 -7.38 -1.64
N GLN A 55 0.02 -7.00 -1.83
CA GLN A 55 1.09 -7.33 -0.86
C GLN A 55 1.35 -6.23 0.18
N ILE A 56 0.90 -4.99 -0.05
CA ILE A 56 1.26 -3.83 0.80
C ILE A 56 0.89 -4.08 2.27
N PRO A 57 -0.34 -4.53 2.60
CA PRO A 57 -0.71 -4.76 4.00
C PRO A 57 0.15 -5.82 4.67
N ALA A 58 0.43 -6.93 3.99
CA ALA A 58 1.30 -8.00 4.51
C ALA A 58 2.73 -7.51 4.77
N ASN A 59 3.28 -6.70 3.86
CA ASN A 59 4.60 -6.10 4.04
C ASN A 59 4.66 -5.20 5.28
N TRP A 60 3.60 -4.43 5.57
CA TRP A 60 3.61 -3.50 6.70
C TRP A 60 3.24 -4.14 8.03
N LEU A 61 2.21 -5.01 8.05
CA LEU A 61 1.63 -5.56 9.28
C LEU A 61 2.22 -6.91 9.68
N TYR A 62 2.73 -7.69 8.72
CA TYR A 62 3.33 -8.99 8.99
C TYR A 62 4.85 -8.92 8.94
N VAL A 63 5.44 -8.57 7.78
CA VAL A 63 6.90 -8.62 7.60
C VAL A 63 7.63 -7.72 8.61
N ARG A 64 7.07 -6.55 8.94
CA ARG A 64 7.73 -5.55 9.79
C ARG A 64 7.29 -5.58 11.25
N THR A 65 6.12 -6.13 11.57
CA THR A 65 5.50 -6.03 12.91
C THR A 65 4.80 -7.28 13.41
N GLN A 66 5.03 -8.44 12.79
CA GLN A 66 4.38 -9.70 13.17
C GLN A 66 4.41 -9.95 14.68
N GLU A 67 5.57 -9.83 15.33
CA GLU A 67 5.71 -10.12 16.75
C GLU A 67 4.83 -9.21 17.61
N ALA A 68 4.89 -7.89 17.39
CA ALA A 68 4.12 -6.92 18.16
C ALA A 68 2.60 -7.07 17.94
N ILE A 69 2.17 -7.30 16.70
CA ILE A 69 0.77 -7.52 16.35
C ILE A 69 0.26 -8.84 16.93
N SER A 70 1.06 -9.91 16.88
CA SER A 70 0.70 -11.21 17.48
C SER A 70 0.63 -11.12 19.01
N ALA A 71 1.57 -10.42 19.64
CA ALA A 71 1.58 -10.18 21.09
C ALA A 71 0.37 -9.36 21.56
N ALA A 72 -0.17 -8.49 20.70
CA ALA A 72 -1.42 -7.79 20.94
C ALA A 72 -2.68 -8.67 20.70
N GLY A 73 -2.51 -9.95 20.33
CA GLY A 73 -3.59 -10.91 20.18
C GLY A 73 -4.35 -10.79 18.86
N TYR A 74 -3.68 -10.37 17.79
CA TYR A 74 -4.23 -10.38 16.44
C TYR A 74 -3.87 -11.68 15.72
N PHE A 75 -4.81 -12.18 14.92
CA PHE A 75 -4.60 -13.32 14.02
C PHE A 75 -4.57 -12.82 12.58
N PHE A 76 -3.49 -13.14 11.88
CA PHE A 76 -3.28 -12.67 10.52
C PHE A 76 -4.12 -13.42 9.47
N PRO A 77 -4.41 -12.78 8.33
CA PRO A 77 -4.96 -13.47 7.17
C PRO A 77 -4.14 -14.72 6.77
N PRO A 78 -4.78 -15.81 6.30
CA PRO A 78 -4.08 -17.06 5.94
C PRO A 78 -2.95 -16.88 4.92
N THR A 79 -3.05 -15.87 4.07
CA THR A 79 -2.07 -15.57 3.02
C THR A 79 -0.83 -14.83 3.52
N ALA A 80 -0.78 -14.44 4.80
CA ALA A 80 0.25 -13.55 5.32
C ALA A 80 1.66 -14.12 5.21
N GLU A 81 1.85 -15.37 5.63
CA GLU A 81 3.17 -16.01 5.56
C GLU A 81 3.64 -16.19 4.10
N ALA A 82 2.76 -16.65 3.21
CA ALA A 82 3.11 -16.86 1.81
C ALA A 82 3.51 -15.55 1.10
N ILE A 83 2.77 -14.46 1.32
CA ILE A 83 3.11 -13.14 0.77
C ILE A 83 4.39 -12.59 1.41
N ALA A 84 4.57 -12.80 2.73
CA ALA A 84 5.77 -12.38 3.44
C ALA A 84 7.03 -13.07 2.93
N GLN A 85 6.97 -14.36 2.60
CA GLN A 85 8.09 -15.10 2.02
C GLN A 85 8.51 -14.52 0.66
N VAL A 86 7.54 -14.22 -0.21
CA VAL A 86 7.81 -13.53 -1.48
C VAL A 86 8.44 -12.17 -1.23
N ARG A 87 7.90 -11.39 -0.29
CA ARG A 87 8.43 -10.06 -0.01
C ARG A 87 9.86 -10.10 0.51
N ARG A 88 10.19 -11.08 1.36
CA ARG A 88 11.55 -11.30 1.92
C ARG A 88 12.54 -11.74 0.84
N SER A 89 12.11 -12.42 -0.21
CA SER A 89 12.98 -12.80 -1.34
C SER A 89 13.24 -11.67 -2.35
N GLY A 90 12.60 -10.50 -2.17
CA GLY A 90 12.86 -9.28 -2.95
C GLY A 90 11.71 -8.79 -3.83
N PRO A 91 10.92 -9.65 -4.50
CA PRO A 91 9.80 -9.21 -5.32
C PRO A 91 8.78 -8.35 -4.55
N ARG A 92 8.21 -7.38 -5.26
CA ARG A 92 7.18 -6.47 -4.74
C ARG A 92 5.78 -6.81 -5.28
N LEU A 93 5.59 -8.01 -5.83
CA LEU A 93 4.38 -8.42 -6.53
C LEU A 93 3.92 -9.77 -5.97
N VAL A 94 2.64 -9.91 -5.68
CA VAL A 94 2.05 -11.24 -5.40
C VAL A 94 2.14 -12.11 -6.66
N PRO A 95 2.82 -13.26 -6.64
CA PRO A 95 3.06 -14.07 -7.82
C PRO A 95 1.83 -14.90 -8.22
N PRO A 96 1.73 -15.36 -9.48
CA PRO A 96 0.59 -16.13 -9.97
C PRO A 96 0.28 -17.41 -9.18
N HIS A 97 1.27 -18.08 -8.60
CA HIS A 97 1.02 -19.29 -7.80
C HIS A 97 0.35 -19.00 -6.45
N ILE A 98 0.41 -17.77 -5.93
CA ILE A 98 -0.34 -17.33 -4.74
C ILE A 98 -1.71 -16.78 -5.15
N ALA A 99 -1.75 -16.01 -6.25
CA ALA A 99 -2.97 -15.43 -6.79
C ALA A 99 -3.02 -15.62 -8.31
N PRO A 100 -3.69 -16.69 -8.79
CA PRO A 100 -3.64 -17.10 -10.20
C PRO A 100 -4.39 -16.15 -11.12
N ASP A 101 -5.39 -15.45 -10.59
CA ASP A 101 -6.23 -14.55 -11.36
C ASP A 101 -6.57 -13.27 -10.57
N ARG A 102 -7.24 -12.35 -11.26
CA ARG A 102 -7.70 -11.07 -10.72
C ARG A 102 -8.61 -11.27 -9.50
N LYS A 103 -9.50 -12.28 -9.54
CA LYS A 103 -10.44 -12.54 -8.45
C LYS A 103 -9.68 -12.90 -7.18
N ALA A 104 -8.69 -13.79 -7.27
CA ALA A 104 -7.85 -14.17 -6.14
C ALA A 104 -7.07 -12.98 -5.57
N LEU A 105 -6.55 -12.08 -6.41
CA LEU A 105 -5.89 -10.84 -5.94
C LEU A 105 -6.85 -9.94 -5.15
N LEU A 106 -8.07 -9.75 -5.65
CA LEU A 106 -9.10 -8.95 -4.98
C LEU A 106 -9.60 -9.61 -3.69
N ASP A 107 -9.70 -10.93 -3.64
CA ASP A 107 -10.09 -11.68 -2.44
C ASP A 107 -9.00 -11.58 -1.34
N ILE A 108 -7.72 -11.67 -1.72
CA ILE A 108 -6.58 -11.43 -0.81
C ILE A 108 -6.65 -10.00 -0.26
N LEU A 109 -6.80 -9.02 -1.14
CA LEU A 109 -6.87 -7.62 -0.74
C LEU A 109 -8.06 -7.37 0.19
N THR A 110 -9.24 -7.91 -0.12
CA THR A 110 -10.44 -7.82 0.72
C THR A 110 -10.19 -8.36 2.11
N THR A 111 -9.56 -9.53 2.21
CA THR A 111 -9.23 -10.15 3.52
C THR A 111 -8.29 -9.26 4.32
N TRP A 112 -7.30 -8.63 3.67
CA TRP A 112 -6.41 -7.68 4.33
C TRP A 112 -7.10 -6.38 4.74
N MET A 113 -8.03 -5.86 3.94
CA MET A 113 -8.80 -4.66 4.31
C MET A 113 -9.70 -4.92 5.51
N ILE A 114 -10.35 -6.09 5.56
CA ILE A 114 -11.11 -6.54 6.74
C ILE A 114 -10.19 -6.58 7.97
N PHE A 115 -8.98 -7.11 7.84
CA PHE A 115 -8.01 -7.14 8.94
C PHE A 115 -7.59 -5.74 9.40
N CYS A 116 -7.32 -4.82 8.48
CA CYS A 116 -7.02 -3.42 8.80
C CYS A 116 -8.20 -2.75 9.52
N CYS A 117 -9.43 -2.93 9.02
CA CYS A 117 -10.64 -2.42 9.66
C CYS A 117 -10.85 -3.01 11.06
N TRP A 118 -10.56 -4.31 11.25
CA TRP A 118 -10.64 -4.93 12.57
C TRP A 118 -9.67 -4.31 13.58
N ILE A 119 -8.45 -3.96 13.17
CA ILE A 119 -7.52 -3.21 14.03
C ILE A 119 -8.11 -1.84 14.40
N LEU A 120 -8.66 -1.10 13.42
CA LEU A 120 -9.26 0.22 13.66
C LEU A 120 -10.51 0.16 14.57
N ASP A 121 -11.31 -0.91 14.47
CA ASP A 121 -12.48 -1.12 15.33
C ASP A 121 -12.09 -1.46 16.77
N ARG A 122 -11.00 -2.21 16.94
CA ARG A 122 -10.58 -2.74 18.23
C ARG A 122 -9.74 -1.76 19.04
N GLU A 123 -8.87 -0.98 18.39
CA GLU A 123 -7.92 -0.11 19.07
C GLU A 123 -8.46 1.31 19.23
N GLU A 124 -8.22 1.90 20.41
CA GLU A 124 -8.30 3.35 20.59
C GLU A 124 -6.97 4.03 20.26
N ASP A 125 -6.94 5.37 20.29
CA ASP A 125 -5.77 6.18 19.93
C ASP A 125 -4.48 5.74 20.62
N GLU A 126 -4.55 5.39 21.91
CA GLU A 126 -3.40 4.91 22.68
C GLU A 126 -2.90 3.56 22.15
N GLY A 127 -3.81 2.64 21.83
CA GLY A 127 -3.48 1.33 21.26
C GLY A 127 -2.81 1.43 19.89
N LEU A 128 -3.35 2.29 19.03
CA LEU A 128 -2.79 2.57 17.70
C LEU A 128 -1.40 3.23 17.75
N ARG A 129 -1.04 3.89 18.86
CA ARG A 129 0.29 4.47 19.08
C ARG A 129 1.26 3.51 19.77
N LYS A 130 0.75 2.57 20.56
CA LYS A 130 1.57 1.65 21.35
C LYS A 130 2.36 0.68 20.49
N ILE A 131 1.77 0.22 19.39
CA ILE A 131 2.44 -0.69 18.45
C ILE A 131 3.26 0.13 17.46
N GLN A 132 4.55 -0.19 17.38
CA GLN A 132 5.53 0.52 16.55
C GLN A 132 6.05 -0.41 15.45
N VAL A 133 6.03 0.09 14.22
CA VAL A 133 6.65 -0.50 13.04
C VAL A 133 8.05 0.09 12.91
N HIS A 134 9.07 -0.78 12.95
CA HIS A 134 10.43 -0.37 12.68
C HIS A 134 10.79 -0.73 11.24
N LEU A 135 11.40 0.23 10.53
CA LEU A 135 11.88 0.02 9.17
C LEU A 135 13.29 0.57 9.03
N TRP A 136 14.11 -0.18 8.30
CA TRP A 136 15.41 0.28 7.83
C TRP A 136 15.36 0.42 6.32
N VAL A 137 15.84 1.55 5.83
CA VAL A 137 16.07 1.84 4.43
C VAL A 137 17.50 2.31 4.30
N ASP A 138 18.28 1.62 3.48
CA ASP A 138 19.66 2.00 3.21
C ASP A 138 19.71 3.45 2.69
N PRO A 139 20.39 4.37 3.40
CA PRO A 139 20.50 5.77 3.00
C PRO A 139 21.24 6.01 1.69
N ASP A 140 21.99 5.02 1.20
CA ASP A 140 22.80 5.11 0.00
C ASP A 140 22.26 4.27 -1.16
N GLU A 141 21.28 3.39 -0.91
CA GLU A 141 20.63 2.61 -1.97
C GLU A 141 19.96 3.54 -2.99
N LYS A 142 20.24 3.27 -4.27
CA LYS A 142 19.54 3.83 -5.41
C LYS A 142 18.91 2.71 -6.22
N ARG A 143 17.72 2.99 -6.77
CA ARG A 143 17.11 2.06 -7.72
C ARG A 143 17.78 2.25 -9.08
N PRO A 144 17.89 1.18 -9.90
CA PRO A 144 18.31 1.33 -11.29
C PRO A 144 17.46 2.39 -11.98
N ASP A 145 18.09 3.29 -12.72
CA ASP A 145 17.46 4.37 -13.48
C ASP A 145 16.65 5.40 -12.64
N ASP A 146 16.88 5.46 -11.32
CA ASP A 146 16.35 6.50 -10.45
C ASP A 146 17.50 7.33 -9.84
N PRO A 147 17.61 8.62 -10.17
CA PRO A 147 18.68 9.45 -9.60
C PRO A 147 18.53 9.65 -8.08
N ARG A 148 17.32 9.47 -7.54
CA ARG A 148 16.99 9.63 -6.11
C ARG A 148 17.36 8.38 -5.31
N LYS A 149 17.80 8.61 -4.07
CA LYS A 149 18.04 7.55 -3.10
C LYS A 149 16.71 7.01 -2.58
N THR A 150 16.63 5.70 -2.32
CA THR A 150 15.40 5.06 -1.82
C THR A 150 14.91 5.70 -0.52
N VAL A 151 15.83 6.12 0.36
CA VAL A 151 15.50 6.79 1.63
C VAL A 151 14.75 8.11 1.43
N GLU A 152 14.97 8.83 0.33
CA GLU A 152 14.31 10.12 0.07
C GLU A 152 12.81 9.96 -0.16
N TYR A 153 12.39 8.87 -0.81
CA TYR A 153 10.97 8.53 -0.93
C TYR A 153 10.34 8.22 0.44
N THR A 154 11.11 7.63 1.34
CA THR A 154 10.67 7.30 2.70
C THR A 154 10.52 8.56 3.55
N ARG A 155 11.44 9.53 3.38
CA ARG A 155 11.35 10.86 4.00
C ARG A 155 10.20 11.70 3.46
N ASP A 156 9.98 11.69 2.13
CA ASP A 156 8.80 12.32 1.52
C ASP A 156 7.52 11.76 2.13
N ALA A 157 7.44 10.44 2.30
CA ALA A 157 6.29 9.80 2.92
C ALA A 157 6.14 10.20 4.39
N ALA A 158 7.21 10.15 5.18
CA ALA A 158 7.20 10.57 6.58
C ALA A 158 6.71 12.02 6.73
N ALA A 159 7.17 12.92 5.86
CA ALA A 159 6.77 14.33 5.86
C ALA A 159 5.28 14.58 5.53
N LEU A 160 4.61 13.64 4.85
CA LEU A 160 3.16 13.71 4.61
C LEU A 160 2.34 13.34 5.84
N HIS A 161 2.92 12.66 6.81
CA HIS A 161 2.24 12.30 8.05
C HIS A 161 2.47 13.40 9.11
N PRO A 162 1.42 13.95 9.73
CA PRO A 162 1.59 14.99 10.75
C PRO A 162 2.28 14.48 12.02
N SER A 163 2.24 13.16 12.27
CA SER A 163 2.91 12.51 13.41
C SER A 163 3.05 11.01 13.18
N GLY A 164 3.83 10.35 14.04
CA GLY A 164 3.91 8.89 14.09
C GLY A 164 4.65 8.24 12.92
N TYR A 165 5.43 8.98 12.14
CA TYR A 165 6.41 8.46 11.18
C TYR A 165 7.69 9.29 11.30
N ILE A 166 8.69 8.75 11.99
CA ILE A 166 9.86 9.51 12.43
C ILE A 166 11.13 8.76 12.04
N GLU A 167 12.08 9.47 11.41
CA GLU A 167 13.46 8.99 11.22
C GLU A 167 14.26 9.25 12.50
N ASP A 168 15.07 8.27 12.93
CA ASP A 168 15.99 8.44 14.05
C ASP A 168 17.09 9.44 13.65
N PRO A 169 17.22 10.59 14.35
CA PRO A 169 18.20 11.62 14.01
C PRO A 169 19.65 11.17 14.21
N GLN A 170 19.88 10.11 15.01
CA GLN A 170 21.21 9.54 15.26
C GLN A 170 21.50 8.34 14.36
N LYS A 171 20.48 7.77 13.69
CA LYS A 171 20.61 6.59 12.83
C LYS A 171 19.86 6.82 11.51
N PRO A 172 20.44 7.57 10.56
CA PRO A 172 19.81 7.82 9.26
C PRO A 172 19.38 6.52 8.58
N GLY A 173 18.19 6.53 7.98
CA GLY A 173 17.59 5.35 7.36
C GLY A 173 16.80 4.44 8.29
N HIS A 174 16.91 4.61 9.62
CA HIS A 174 16.04 3.94 10.58
C HIS A 174 14.83 4.80 10.89
N PHE A 175 13.63 4.25 10.66
CA PHE A 175 12.38 4.93 10.98
C PHE A 175 11.52 4.09 11.92
N THR A 176 10.73 4.80 12.71
CA THR A 176 9.70 4.24 13.58
C THR A 176 8.36 4.82 13.15
N VAL A 177 7.36 3.94 12.99
CA VAL A 177 6.02 4.31 12.53
C VAL A 177 4.98 3.74 13.48
N GLU A 178 4.12 4.59 14.03
CA GLU A 178 2.97 4.16 14.85
C GLU A 178 2.00 3.32 13.99
N LEU A 179 1.36 2.30 14.58
CA LEU A 179 0.43 1.43 13.85
C LEU A 179 -0.70 2.20 13.16
N GLY A 180 -1.29 3.19 13.84
CA GLY A 180 -2.31 4.05 13.23
C GLY A 180 -1.78 4.79 11.98
N THR A 181 -0.56 5.31 12.06
CA THR A 181 0.12 5.97 10.93
C THR A 181 0.46 4.98 9.82
N ALA A 182 0.86 3.76 10.16
CA ALA A 182 1.10 2.69 9.20
C ALA A 182 -0.18 2.29 8.43
N LEU A 183 -1.34 2.26 9.08
CA LEU A 183 -2.63 1.99 8.43
C LEU A 183 -2.99 3.10 7.43
N CYS A 184 -2.80 4.37 7.79
CA CYS A 184 -2.91 5.49 6.83
C CYS A 184 -1.93 5.34 5.67
N HIS A 185 -0.68 5.00 5.97
CA HIS A 185 0.36 4.86 4.96
C HIS A 185 0.07 3.73 3.96
N ILE A 186 -0.41 2.58 4.45
CA ILE A 186 -0.90 1.47 3.63
C ILE A 186 -1.98 2.00 2.69
N HIS A 187 -3.00 2.67 3.23
CA HIS A 187 -4.10 3.22 2.43
C HIS A 187 -3.62 4.19 1.35
N TRP A 188 -2.78 5.16 1.71
CA TRP A 188 -2.26 6.15 0.76
C TRP A 188 -1.42 5.51 -0.34
N ASN A 189 -0.58 4.53 0.00
CA ASN A 189 0.22 3.81 -0.98
C ASN A 189 -0.68 3.04 -1.95
N MET A 190 -1.71 2.36 -1.45
CA MET A 190 -2.69 1.67 -2.29
C MET A 190 -3.45 2.64 -3.22
N LEU A 191 -3.87 3.81 -2.73
CA LEU A 191 -4.50 4.85 -3.56
C LEU A 191 -3.59 5.36 -4.67
N ALA A 192 -2.29 5.55 -4.41
CA ALA A 192 -1.34 5.97 -5.45
C ALA A 192 -1.24 4.94 -6.59
N HIS A 193 -1.28 3.64 -6.26
CA HIS A 193 -1.29 2.59 -7.28
C HIS A 193 -2.65 2.47 -7.97
N HIS A 194 -3.76 2.71 -7.28
CA HIS A 194 -5.08 2.83 -7.89
C HIS A 194 -5.11 3.97 -8.92
N ARG A 195 -4.56 5.14 -8.57
CA ARG A 195 -4.47 6.26 -9.51
C ARG A 195 -3.63 5.93 -10.73
N ASN A 196 -2.53 5.19 -10.58
CA ASN A 196 -1.74 4.74 -11.72
C ASN A 196 -2.53 3.79 -12.64
N ILE A 197 -3.41 2.94 -12.10
CA ILE A 197 -4.33 2.11 -12.91
C ILE A 197 -5.26 3.01 -13.74
N GLN A 198 -5.87 4.04 -13.14
CA GLN A 198 -6.71 5.00 -13.85
C GLN A 198 -5.93 5.71 -14.97
N ARG A 199 -4.70 6.16 -14.69
CA ARG A 199 -3.85 6.83 -15.69
C ARG A 199 -3.48 5.90 -16.85
N ILE A 200 -3.20 4.62 -16.58
CA ILE A 200 -2.96 3.62 -17.63
C ILE A 200 -4.22 3.41 -18.47
N LYS A 201 -5.40 3.33 -17.84
CA LYS A 201 -6.68 3.28 -18.56
C LYS A 201 -6.87 4.48 -19.48
N THR A 202 -6.58 5.70 -19.00
CA THR A 202 -6.64 6.91 -19.82
C THR A 202 -5.71 6.84 -21.04
N LEU A 203 -4.49 6.31 -20.89
CA LEU A 203 -3.57 6.09 -22.02
C LEU A 203 -4.15 5.12 -23.07
N LEU A 204 -4.94 4.15 -22.63
CA LEU A 204 -5.64 3.19 -23.48
C LEU A 204 -6.98 3.74 -24.03
N GLY A 205 -7.33 5.00 -23.73
CA GLY A 205 -8.60 5.61 -24.15
C GLY A 205 -9.83 5.10 -23.38
N LEU A 206 -9.63 4.53 -22.19
CA LEU A 206 -10.69 3.99 -21.34
C LEU A 206 -11.05 4.99 -20.22
N PRO A 207 -12.34 5.06 -19.81
CA PRO A 207 -12.76 5.93 -18.73
C PRO A 207 -12.34 5.40 -17.35
N GLU A 208 -12.15 6.33 -16.41
CA GLU A 208 -12.04 6.04 -14.98
C GLU A 208 -13.40 5.57 -14.45
N ALA A 209 -13.43 4.62 -13.53
CA ALA A 209 -14.67 4.09 -12.97
C ALA A 209 -15.15 4.91 -11.76
N ILE A 210 -14.22 5.38 -10.93
CA ILE A 210 -14.53 6.12 -9.69
C ILE A 210 -13.65 7.35 -9.50
N ASP A 211 -14.13 8.33 -8.74
CA ASP A 211 -13.30 9.43 -8.25
C ASP A 211 -12.50 9.00 -7.01
N LEU A 212 -11.19 9.25 -7.02
CA LEU A 212 -10.32 8.95 -5.88
C LEU A 212 -10.19 10.15 -4.92
N PRO A 213 -10.14 9.92 -3.59
CA PRO A 213 -9.93 10.99 -2.63
C PRO A 213 -8.52 11.59 -2.77
N ARG A 214 -8.41 12.92 -2.69
CA ARG A 214 -7.14 13.65 -2.72
C ARG A 214 -6.47 13.73 -1.35
N VAL A 215 -6.05 12.57 -0.83
CA VAL A 215 -5.41 12.43 0.49
C VAL A 215 -4.02 11.79 0.39
N GLY A 216 -3.15 12.05 1.37
CA GLY A 216 -1.81 11.47 1.41
C GLY A 216 -1.00 11.81 0.17
N TYR A 217 -0.45 10.79 -0.52
CA TYR A 217 0.28 11.00 -1.78
C TYR A 217 -0.57 11.70 -2.84
N LEU A 218 -1.86 11.40 -2.93
CA LEU A 218 -2.77 11.98 -3.92
C LEU A 218 -3.08 13.47 -3.67
N SER A 219 -2.63 14.04 -2.56
CA SER A 219 -2.64 15.49 -2.36
C SER A 219 -1.55 16.22 -3.15
N LEU A 220 -0.52 15.49 -3.62
CA LEU A 220 0.58 16.07 -4.39
C LEU A 220 0.31 15.92 -5.90
N PRO A 221 0.46 17.00 -6.70
CA PRO A 221 0.21 16.98 -8.14
C PRO A 221 0.89 15.81 -8.87
N LYS A 222 2.16 15.53 -8.56
CA LYS A 222 2.95 14.46 -9.20
C LYS A 222 2.33 13.06 -9.12
N TYR A 223 1.46 12.79 -8.15
CA TYR A 223 0.80 11.50 -7.98
C TYR A 223 -0.64 11.48 -8.48
N TYR A 224 -1.28 12.65 -8.67
CA TYR A 224 -2.68 12.74 -9.09
C TYR A 224 -2.84 13.10 -10.56
N ASP A 225 -2.13 14.13 -11.01
CA ASP A 225 -2.18 14.67 -12.37
C ASP A 225 -1.24 13.85 -13.28
#